data_AF-A0A2X3BSU1-F1
#
_entry.id   AF-A0A2X3BSU1-F1
#
_cell.length_a   1.000
_cell.length_b   1.000
_cell.length_c   1.000
_cell.angle_alpha   90.00
_cell.angle_beta   90.00
_cell.angle_gamma   90.00
#
_symmetry.space_group_name_H-M   'P 1'
#
loop_
_entity.id
_entity.type
_entity.pdbx_description
1 polymer ?
#
loop_
_entity_poly.entity_id
_entity_poly.type
_entity_poly.pdbx_seq_one_letter_code
_entity_poly.pdbx_strand_id
1 'polypeptide(L)'
;MLALHDIRIEDGESVAQMDYILITKSFILVLETKALSGDITVNESGEFIRYFKNKEGKVYRKEGIYSPVAQNERHVRVLTEYLKKNKMIKKYPIYSCVVIANSKSVINKYKAPKEIKSQIIKYDQLTSFIKEKLNYHKIKQDFKVLDKVEYSIGKFLLENNKPIEFDYYKKYSLSEEDFIKKESEVCSEEKSNNDNFDDEVLFNRDNKSYEGKILNNKNKEELRRKLKQLRINFAIKEKLPPYCIFNDETLNDLLDKMPKNKEELMKVKGLAKVKINKYGEEILGVLN
;
A
#
# COMPACT_ATOMS: atom_id res chain seq x y z
N MET A 1 -5.38 17.03 -22.78
CA MET A 1 -5.24 15.75 -22.04
C MET A 1 -5.12 16.10 -20.59
N LEU A 2 -6.12 15.70 -19.80
CA LEU A 2 -6.15 15.85 -18.36
C LEU A 2 -5.73 14.52 -17.72
N ALA A 3 -5.03 14.62 -16.61
CA ALA A 3 -4.68 13.48 -15.77
C ALA A 3 -5.22 13.74 -14.38
N LEU A 4 -6.10 12.86 -13.90
CA LEU A 4 -6.55 12.83 -12.52
C LEU A 4 -5.84 11.69 -11.79
N HIS A 5 -5.62 11.85 -10.48
CA HIS A 5 -5.05 10.82 -9.63
C HIS A 5 -5.94 10.54 -8.43
N ASP A 6 -5.88 9.31 -7.92
CA ASP A 6 -6.56 8.84 -6.70
C ASP A 6 -8.05 9.22 -6.64
N ILE A 7 -8.75 8.98 -7.74
CA ILE A 7 -10.19 9.24 -7.83
C ILE A 7 -10.96 8.01 -7.39
N ARG A 8 -11.87 8.21 -6.43
CA ARG A 8 -12.82 7.20 -6.00
C ARG A 8 -14.24 7.69 -6.21
N ILE A 9 -15.02 6.88 -6.92
CA ILE A 9 -16.44 7.12 -7.18
C ILE A 9 -17.28 6.00 -6.55
N GLU A 10 -18.48 6.37 -6.13
CA GLU A 10 -19.50 5.45 -5.62
C GLU A 10 -20.79 5.64 -6.42
N ASP A 11 -21.32 4.55 -6.96
CA ASP A 11 -22.63 4.51 -7.62
C ASP A 11 -23.48 3.38 -7.02
N GLY A 12 -24.28 3.73 -6.00
CA GLY A 12 -25.00 2.74 -5.19
C GLY A 12 -24.03 1.82 -4.47
N GLU A 13 -24.15 0.51 -4.69
CA GLU A 13 -23.25 -0.51 -4.12
C GLU A 13 -21.93 -0.67 -4.91
N SER A 14 -21.84 -0.07 -6.10
CA SER A 14 -20.64 -0.17 -6.94
C SER A 14 -19.62 0.90 -6.57
N VAL A 15 -18.40 0.48 -6.28
CA VAL A 15 -17.28 1.39 -5.96
C VAL A 15 -16.18 1.19 -7.00
N ALA A 16 -15.62 2.29 -7.50
CA ALA A 16 -14.42 2.26 -8.32
C ALA A 16 -13.38 3.21 -7.74
N GLN A 17 -12.20 2.67 -7.45
CA GLN A 17 -11.03 3.42 -7.03
C GLN A 17 -9.99 3.32 -8.14
N MET A 18 -9.52 4.45 -8.64
CA MET A 18 -8.66 4.50 -9.82
C MET A 18 -7.41 5.32 -9.49
N ASP A 19 -6.23 4.71 -9.66
CA ASP A 19 -4.96 5.37 -9.41
C ASP A 19 -4.77 6.58 -10.33
N TYR A 20 -4.95 6.39 -11.64
CA TYR A 20 -4.89 7.47 -12.61
C TYR A 20 -5.97 7.36 -13.68
N ILE A 21 -6.56 8.50 -14.02
CA ILE A 21 -7.51 8.63 -15.12
C ILE A 21 -6.96 9.65 -16.11
N LEU A 22 -6.61 9.19 -17.31
CA LEU A 22 -6.23 10.03 -18.42
C LEU A 22 -7.45 10.32 -19.30
N ILE A 23 -7.85 11.57 -19.36
CA ILE A 23 -8.97 12.03 -20.19
C ILE A 23 -8.36 12.74 -21.40
N THR A 24 -8.61 12.23 -22.59
CA THR A 24 -8.20 12.84 -23.86
C THR A 24 -9.41 13.45 -24.56
N LYS A 25 -9.28 13.87 -25.83
CA LYS A 25 -10.41 14.29 -26.69
C LYS A 25 -11.13 13.12 -27.38
N SER A 26 -10.53 11.93 -27.37
CA SER A 26 -11.03 10.76 -28.11
C SER A 26 -11.37 9.55 -27.23
N PHE A 27 -10.76 9.44 -26.05
CA PHE A 27 -10.99 8.35 -25.10
C PHE A 27 -10.60 8.73 -23.66
N ILE A 28 -11.10 7.97 -22.69
CA ILE A 28 -10.56 7.89 -21.32
C ILE A 28 -9.70 6.64 -21.22
N LEU A 29 -8.58 6.75 -20.50
CA LEU A 29 -7.71 5.64 -20.18
C LEU A 29 -7.52 5.59 -18.66
N VAL A 30 -8.00 4.52 -18.05
CA VAL A 30 -7.82 4.25 -16.62
C VAL A 30 -6.56 3.41 -16.46
N LEU A 31 -5.56 4.00 -15.80
CA LEU A 31 -4.29 3.34 -15.50
C LEU A 31 -4.30 2.84 -14.06
N GLU A 32 -4.09 1.54 -13.90
CA GLU A 32 -3.82 0.92 -12.60
C GLU A 32 -2.31 0.68 -12.50
N THR A 33 -1.68 1.14 -11.42
CA THR A 33 -0.25 0.95 -11.18
C THR A 33 0.00 -0.18 -10.19
N LYS A 34 0.82 -1.16 -10.57
CA LYS A 34 1.17 -2.26 -9.66
C LYS A 34 2.69 -2.36 -9.48
N ALA A 35 3.14 -2.25 -8.23
CA ALA A 35 4.50 -2.52 -7.81
C ALA A 35 4.67 -3.98 -7.37
N LEU A 36 4.34 -4.92 -8.26
CA LEU A 36 4.49 -6.36 -7.99
C LEU A 36 5.98 -6.72 -7.90
N SER A 37 6.34 -7.65 -7.03
CA SER A 37 7.71 -8.18 -6.92
C SER A 37 7.78 -9.62 -7.42
N GLY A 38 8.95 -10.02 -7.93
CA GLY A 38 9.11 -11.30 -8.62
C GLY A 38 8.64 -11.25 -10.07
N ASP A 39 8.71 -12.40 -10.72
CA ASP A 39 8.38 -12.56 -12.13
C ASP A 39 6.92 -12.97 -12.28
N ILE A 40 6.20 -12.27 -13.15
CA ILE A 40 4.78 -12.49 -13.40
C ILE A 40 4.63 -13.21 -14.72
N THR A 41 3.86 -14.28 -14.75
CA THR A 41 3.44 -14.95 -15.99
C THR A 41 1.93 -14.93 -16.06
N VAL A 42 1.39 -14.73 -17.26
CA VAL A 42 -0.04 -14.89 -17.54
C VAL A 42 -0.22 -16.11 -18.44
N ASN A 43 -0.99 -17.08 -17.98
CA ASN A 43 -1.25 -18.31 -18.73
C ASN A 43 -2.37 -18.14 -19.78
N GLU A 44 -2.68 -19.22 -20.49
CA GLU A 44 -3.66 -19.25 -21.59
C GLU A 44 -5.10 -18.99 -21.10
N SER A 45 -5.39 -19.38 -19.85
CA SER A 45 -6.65 -19.10 -19.17
C SER A 45 -6.75 -17.67 -18.64
N GLY A 46 -5.69 -16.87 -18.74
CA GLY A 46 -5.63 -15.50 -18.22
C GLY A 46 -5.32 -15.40 -16.73
N GLU A 47 -4.86 -16.48 -16.10
CA GLU A 47 -4.46 -16.48 -14.69
C GLU A 47 -3.08 -15.85 -14.53
N PHE A 48 -2.94 -15.02 -13.50
CA PHE A 48 -1.69 -14.37 -13.17
C PHE A 48 -0.96 -15.21 -12.13
N ILE A 49 0.27 -15.61 -12.45
CA ILE A 49 1.13 -16.44 -11.62
C ILE A 49 2.40 -15.68 -11.34
N ARG A 50 2.77 -15.58 -10.07
CA ARG A 50 3.97 -14.90 -9.59
C ARG A 50 5.01 -15.93 -9.15
N TYR A 51 6.24 -15.75 -9.60
CA TYR A 51 7.39 -16.61 -9.33
C TYR A 51 8.46 -15.83 -8.58
N PHE A 52 9.00 -16.45 -7.52
CA PHE A 52 10.12 -15.91 -6.78
C PHE A 52 11.37 -16.74 -7.04
N LYS A 53 12.46 -16.06 -7.41
CA LYS A 53 13.74 -16.66 -7.74
C LYS A 53 14.78 -16.35 -6.68
N ASN A 54 15.65 -17.31 -6.39
CA ASN A 54 16.82 -17.10 -5.54
C ASN A 54 17.94 -16.41 -6.36
N LYS A 55 19.09 -16.15 -5.73
CA LYS A 55 20.25 -15.53 -6.40
C LYS A 55 20.81 -16.36 -7.57
N GLU A 56 20.61 -17.68 -7.56
CA GLU A 56 20.98 -18.60 -8.63
C GLU A 56 19.94 -18.65 -9.77
N GLY A 57 18.85 -17.90 -9.68
CA GLY A 57 17.76 -17.90 -10.67
C GLY A 57 16.77 -19.05 -10.54
N LYS A 58 16.94 -19.97 -9.57
CA LYS A 58 16.00 -21.06 -9.30
C LYS A 58 14.75 -20.54 -8.63
N VAL A 59 13.60 -20.97 -9.13
CA VAL A 59 12.29 -20.67 -8.53
C VAL A 59 12.16 -21.45 -7.22
N TYR A 60 11.99 -20.76 -6.11
CA TYR A 60 11.77 -21.38 -4.79
C TYR A 60 10.32 -21.25 -4.31
N ARG A 61 9.54 -20.35 -4.89
CA ARG A 61 8.13 -20.13 -4.55
C ARG A 61 7.34 -19.68 -5.78
N LYS A 62 6.10 -20.16 -5.91
CA LYS A 62 5.12 -19.67 -6.87
C LYS A 62 3.76 -19.48 -6.20
N GLU A 63 3.00 -18.48 -6.63
CA GLU A 63 1.65 -18.22 -6.14
C GLU A 63 0.76 -17.63 -7.24
N GLY A 64 -0.54 -17.90 -7.18
CA GLY A 64 -1.52 -17.21 -8.01
C GLY A 64 -1.83 -15.83 -7.43
N ILE A 65 -2.03 -14.83 -8.30
CA ILE A 65 -2.45 -13.49 -7.90
C ILE A 65 -3.77 -13.14 -8.59
N TYR A 66 -4.60 -12.34 -7.91
CA TYR A 66 -5.81 -11.80 -8.53
C TYR A 66 -5.44 -10.95 -9.75
N SER A 67 -6.19 -11.11 -10.85
CA SER A 67 -5.93 -10.41 -12.12
C SER A 67 -6.04 -8.89 -11.94
N PRO A 68 -4.93 -8.13 -12.05
CA PRO A 68 -4.98 -6.67 -12.02
C PRO A 68 -5.78 -6.11 -13.20
N VAL A 69 -5.79 -6.83 -14.33
CA VAL A 69 -6.57 -6.46 -15.51
C VAL A 69 -8.06 -6.57 -15.21
N ALA A 70 -8.51 -7.69 -14.63
CA ALA A 70 -9.91 -7.86 -14.24
C ALA A 70 -10.33 -6.86 -13.14
N GLN A 71 -9.42 -6.49 -12.24
CA GLN A 71 -9.66 -5.42 -11.27
C GLN A 71 -9.94 -4.09 -11.97
N ASN A 72 -9.04 -3.67 -12.86
CA ASN A 72 -9.16 -2.38 -13.53
C ASN A 72 -10.34 -2.35 -14.52
N GLU A 73 -10.64 -3.46 -15.20
CA GLU A 73 -11.83 -3.58 -16.04
C GLU A 73 -13.13 -3.40 -15.25
N ARG A 74 -13.20 -3.87 -14.01
CA ARG A 74 -14.35 -3.61 -13.14
C ARG A 74 -14.49 -2.12 -12.84
N HIS A 75 -13.39 -1.44 -12.50
CA HIS A 75 -13.41 0.01 -12.28
C HIS A 75 -13.84 0.78 -13.54
N VAL A 76 -13.34 0.39 -14.72
CA VAL A 76 -13.74 0.96 -16.01
C VAL A 76 -15.23 0.77 -16.27
N ARG A 77 -15.80 -0.40 -15.97
CA ARG A 77 -17.25 -0.65 -16.13
C ARG A 77 -18.06 0.28 -15.23
N VAL A 78 -17.71 0.39 -13.95
CA VAL A 78 -18.39 1.29 -13.01
C VAL A 78 -18.27 2.74 -13.47
N LEU A 79 -17.08 3.20 -13.88
CA LEU A 79 -16.88 4.55 -14.41
C LEU A 79 -17.72 4.80 -15.67
N THR A 80 -17.80 3.82 -16.57
CA THR A 80 -18.57 3.92 -17.80
C THR A 80 -20.05 4.13 -17.51
N GLU A 81 -20.63 3.29 -16.64
CA GLU A 81 -22.05 3.40 -16.29
C GLU A 81 -22.34 4.66 -15.49
N TYR A 82 -21.44 5.03 -14.57
CA TYR A 82 -21.54 6.27 -13.79
C TYR A 82 -21.57 7.52 -14.69
N LEU A 83 -20.66 7.62 -15.67
CA LEU A 83 -20.62 8.75 -16.61
C LEU A 83 -21.83 8.77 -17.55
N LYS A 84 -22.33 7.61 -18.01
CA LYS A 84 -23.53 7.53 -18.84
C LYS A 84 -24.78 7.95 -18.07
N LYS A 85 -24.96 7.45 -16.84
CA LYS A 85 -26.09 7.76 -15.95
C LYS A 85 -26.18 9.26 -15.69
N ASN A 86 -25.05 9.91 -15.45
CA ASN A 86 -24.94 11.35 -15.27
C ASN A 86 -24.92 12.15 -16.59
N LYS A 87 -25.17 11.50 -17.73
CA LYS A 87 -25.23 12.10 -19.07
C LYS A 87 -23.95 12.85 -19.49
N MET A 88 -22.80 12.52 -18.88
CA MET A 88 -21.50 13.09 -19.22
C MET A 88 -20.98 12.55 -20.56
N ILE A 89 -21.30 11.29 -20.86
CA ILE A 89 -20.90 10.61 -22.10
C ILE A 89 -22.09 9.85 -22.70
N LYS A 90 -22.13 9.74 -24.03
CA LYS A 90 -23.03 8.82 -24.75
C LYS A 90 -22.25 7.63 -25.30
N LYS A 91 -21.31 7.93 -26.22
CA LYS A 91 -20.41 6.96 -26.83
C LYS A 91 -19.01 7.54 -26.73
N TYR A 92 -18.33 7.25 -25.62
CA TYR A 92 -16.97 7.70 -25.35
C TYR A 92 -16.12 6.52 -24.88
N PRO A 93 -15.11 6.09 -25.65
CA PRO A 93 -14.32 4.91 -25.31
C PRO A 93 -13.60 5.08 -23.97
N ILE A 94 -13.73 4.10 -23.09
CA ILE A 94 -12.96 4.02 -21.84
C ILE A 94 -12.13 2.73 -21.89
N TYR A 95 -10.82 2.86 -21.79
CA TYR A 95 -9.88 1.74 -21.85
C TYR A 95 -9.27 1.47 -20.47
N SER A 96 -9.03 0.20 -20.19
CA SER A 96 -8.21 -0.25 -19.07
C SER A 96 -6.76 -0.44 -19.54
N CYS A 97 -5.81 -0.05 -18.69
CA CYS A 97 -4.41 -0.40 -18.83
C CYS A 97 -3.77 -0.58 -17.45
N VAL A 98 -2.99 -1.64 -17.31
CA VAL A 98 -2.23 -1.97 -16.10
C VAL A 98 -0.76 -1.69 -16.36
N VAL A 99 -0.20 -0.82 -15.55
CA VAL A 99 1.21 -0.43 -15.60
C VAL A 99 1.97 -1.14 -14.49
N ILE A 100 2.94 -1.96 -14.86
CA ILE A 100 3.87 -2.55 -13.90
C ILE A 100 5.03 -1.58 -13.67
N ALA A 101 5.09 -1.05 -12.44
CA ALA A 101 6.03 0.00 -12.07
C ALA A 101 7.39 -0.55 -11.60
N ASN A 102 7.44 -1.81 -11.14
CA ASN A 102 8.69 -2.38 -10.66
C ASN A 102 9.63 -2.71 -11.84
N SER A 103 10.76 -2.01 -11.92
CA SER A 103 11.77 -2.20 -12.96
C SER A 103 12.40 -3.60 -12.95
N LYS A 104 12.50 -4.23 -11.78
CA LYS A 104 13.09 -5.57 -11.61
C LYS A 104 12.14 -6.71 -11.99
N SER A 105 10.84 -6.45 -12.07
CA SER A 105 9.87 -7.49 -12.39
C SER A 105 9.88 -7.84 -13.87
N VAL A 106 9.93 -9.13 -14.18
CA VAL A 106 9.73 -9.64 -15.54
C VAL A 106 8.25 -10.00 -15.72
N ILE A 107 7.68 -9.67 -16.88
CA ILE A 107 6.30 -10.02 -17.22
C ILE A 107 6.32 -10.90 -18.46
N ASN A 108 5.99 -12.18 -18.31
CA ASN A 108 5.78 -13.10 -19.41
C ASN A 108 4.29 -13.18 -19.75
N LYS A 109 3.90 -12.55 -20.85
CA LYS A 109 2.54 -12.57 -21.39
C LYS A 109 2.46 -13.24 -22.76
N TYR A 110 3.40 -14.12 -23.09
CA TYR A 110 3.45 -14.79 -24.40
C TYR A 110 2.20 -15.64 -24.64
N LYS A 111 1.82 -16.42 -23.62
CA LYS A 111 0.65 -17.29 -23.61
C LYS A 111 -0.68 -16.60 -23.27
N ALA A 112 -0.65 -15.32 -22.93
CA ALA A 112 -1.82 -14.59 -22.48
C ALA A 112 -2.83 -14.36 -23.64
N PRO A 113 -4.14 -14.34 -23.35
CA PRO A 113 -5.15 -13.85 -24.28
C PRO A 113 -4.80 -12.47 -24.86
N LYS A 114 -5.20 -12.22 -26.11
CA LYS A 114 -4.83 -10.99 -26.84
C LYS A 114 -5.32 -9.73 -26.12
N GLU A 115 -6.52 -9.82 -25.55
CA GLU A 115 -7.19 -8.76 -24.81
C GLU A 115 -6.35 -8.34 -23.60
N ILE A 116 -5.93 -9.32 -22.78
CA ILE A 116 -5.09 -9.11 -21.60
C ILE A 116 -3.70 -8.61 -22.00
N LYS A 117 -3.11 -9.20 -23.05
CA LYS A 117 -1.77 -8.86 -23.54
C LYS A 117 -1.66 -7.40 -23.94
N SER A 118 -2.72 -6.84 -24.51
CA SER A 118 -2.81 -5.44 -24.94
C SER A 118 -3.00 -4.44 -23.80
N GLN A 119 -3.44 -4.89 -22.63
CA GLN A 119 -3.72 -4.03 -21.48
C GLN A 119 -2.56 -3.93 -20.49
N ILE A 120 -1.61 -4.88 -20.49
CA ILE A 120 -0.49 -4.88 -19.55
C ILE A 120 0.75 -4.27 -20.21
N ILE A 121 1.33 -3.25 -19.60
CA ILE A 121 2.57 -2.62 -20.07
C ILE A 121 3.56 -2.41 -18.92
N LYS A 122 4.84 -2.26 -19.25
CA LYS A 122 5.81 -1.69 -18.32
C LYS A 122 5.77 -0.15 -18.36
N TYR A 123 6.24 0.47 -17.28
CA TYR A 123 6.21 1.93 -17.13
C TYR A 123 6.91 2.69 -18.28
N ASP A 124 8.00 2.14 -18.82
CA ASP A 124 8.78 2.69 -19.94
C ASP A 124 8.01 2.66 -21.27
N GLN A 125 7.02 1.78 -21.40
CA GLN A 125 6.21 1.62 -22.60
C GLN A 125 4.98 2.54 -22.63
N LEU A 126 4.65 3.21 -21.52
CA LEU A 126 3.45 4.03 -21.36
C LEU A 126 3.32 5.11 -22.44
N THR A 127 4.41 5.82 -22.71
CA THR A 127 4.43 6.90 -23.71
C THR A 127 4.13 6.37 -25.12
N SER A 128 4.70 5.22 -25.51
CA SER A 128 4.43 4.61 -26.82
C SER A 128 2.97 4.18 -26.92
N PHE A 129 2.48 3.52 -25.88
CA PHE A 129 1.11 3.01 -25.80
C PHE A 129 0.06 4.12 -25.95
N ILE A 130 0.24 5.25 -25.25
CA ILE A 130 -0.68 6.39 -25.35
C ILE A 130 -0.63 6.99 -26.77
N LYS A 131 0.57 7.17 -27.35
CA LYS A 131 0.74 7.71 -28.71
C LYS A 131 0.08 6.81 -29.76
N GLU A 132 0.26 5.50 -29.66
CA GLU A 132 -0.36 4.53 -30.56
C GLU A 132 -1.88 4.60 -30.51
N LYS A 133 -2.47 4.67 -29.31
CA LYS A 133 -3.93 4.82 -29.15
C LYS A 133 -4.46 6.14 -29.68
N LEU A 134 -3.75 7.25 -29.43
CA LEU A 134 -4.12 8.56 -29.99
C LEU A 134 -4.08 8.55 -31.52
N ASN A 135 -3.03 7.96 -32.11
CA ASN A 135 -2.91 7.84 -33.56
C ASN A 135 -4.00 6.95 -34.16
N TYR A 136 -4.33 5.83 -33.51
CA TYR A 136 -5.43 4.96 -33.93
C TYR A 136 -6.74 5.74 -34.06
N HIS A 137 -7.13 6.51 -33.03
CA HIS A 137 -8.35 7.32 -33.06
C HIS A 137 -8.27 8.51 -34.03
N LYS A 138 -7.08 9.08 -34.23
CA LYS A 138 -6.85 10.14 -35.22
C LYS A 138 -7.08 9.64 -36.66
N ILE A 139 -6.61 8.44 -36.98
CA ILE A 139 -6.75 7.82 -38.31
C ILE A 139 -8.20 7.44 -38.58
N LYS A 140 -8.84 6.82 -37.60
CA LYS A 140 -10.21 6.35 -37.72
C LYS A 140 -11.22 7.49 -37.85
N GLN A 141 -10.94 8.66 -37.27
CA GLN A 141 -11.84 9.83 -37.19
C GLN A 141 -13.17 9.54 -36.47
N ASP A 142 -13.28 8.39 -35.81
CA ASP A 142 -14.51 7.89 -35.19
C ASP A 142 -15.03 8.79 -34.05
N PHE A 143 -14.11 9.42 -33.29
CA PHE A 143 -14.44 10.15 -32.06
C PHE A 143 -13.50 11.33 -31.82
N LYS A 144 -14.05 12.54 -31.90
CA LYS A 144 -13.37 13.77 -31.49
C LYS A 144 -14.38 14.65 -30.76
N VAL A 145 -14.19 14.82 -29.46
CA VAL A 145 -15.07 15.62 -28.63
C VAL A 145 -14.51 17.03 -28.51
N LEU A 146 -15.39 18.03 -28.38
CA LEU A 146 -14.98 19.42 -28.13
C LEU A 146 -14.20 19.52 -26.82
N ASP A 147 -13.23 20.43 -26.78
CA ASP A 147 -12.33 20.67 -25.64
C ASP A 147 -13.09 20.91 -24.33
N LYS A 148 -14.29 21.49 -24.40
CA LYS A 148 -15.16 21.72 -23.23
C LYS A 148 -15.58 20.43 -22.50
N VAL A 149 -15.69 19.30 -23.21
CA VAL A 149 -16.19 18.05 -22.62
C VAL A 149 -15.11 17.33 -21.82
N GLU A 150 -13.85 17.39 -22.27
CA GLU A 150 -12.72 16.82 -21.52
C GLU A 150 -12.65 17.44 -20.11
N TYR A 151 -12.73 18.78 -20.05
CA TYR A 151 -12.75 19.53 -18.79
C TYR A 151 -14.02 19.29 -17.97
N SER A 152 -15.20 19.17 -18.60
CA SER A 152 -16.43 18.91 -17.85
C SER A 152 -16.41 17.54 -17.18
N ILE A 153 -15.92 16.51 -17.87
CA ILE A 153 -15.74 15.17 -17.29
C ILE A 153 -14.74 15.23 -16.13
N GLY A 154 -13.60 15.91 -16.33
CA GLY A 154 -12.57 16.04 -15.30
C GLY A 154 -13.09 16.73 -14.04
N LYS A 155 -13.79 17.86 -14.21
CA LYS A 155 -14.40 18.61 -13.11
C LYS A 155 -15.48 17.78 -12.39
N PHE A 156 -16.35 17.12 -13.16
CA PHE A 156 -17.39 16.25 -12.60
C PHE A 156 -16.80 15.13 -11.73
N LEU A 157 -15.73 14.48 -12.19
CA LEU A 157 -15.07 13.42 -11.42
C LEU A 157 -14.40 13.94 -10.15
N LEU A 158 -13.85 15.16 -10.17
CA LEU A 158 -13.28 15.79 -8.98
C LEU A 158 -14.35 16.18 -7.95
N GLU A 159 -15.47 16.76 -8.41
CA GLU A 159 -16.58 17.17 -7.53
C GLU A 159 -17.26 15.97 -6.86
N ASN A 160 -17.26 14.80 -7.51
CA ASN A 160 -17.85 13.57 -6.98
C ASN A 160 -16.81 12.60 -6.37
N ASN A 161 -15.56 13.05 -6.21
CA ASN A 161 -14.52 12.23 -5.60
C ASN A 161 -14.82 12.04 -4.11
N LYS A 162 -14.87 10.77 -3.68
CA LYS A 162 -15.07 10.38 -2.28
C LYS A 162 -13.83 9.65 -1.78
N PRO A 163 -12.78 10.39 -1.35
CA PRO A 163 -11.57 9.77 -0.85
C PRO A 163 -11.89 8.85 0.35
N ILE A 164 -11.22 7.70 0.43
CA ILE A 164 -11.33 6.83 1.60
C ILE A 164 -10.62 7.52 2.75
N GLU A 165 -11.38 8.03 3.71
CA GLU A 165 -10.83 8.34 5.03
C GLU A 165 -10.58 6.99 5.74
N PHE A 166 -9.30 6.64 5.92
CA PHE A 166 -8.96 5.47 6.72
C PHE A 166 -9.24 5.77 8.19
N ASP A 167 -10.28 5.15 8.74
CA ASP A 167 -10.50 5.10 10.18
C ASP A 167 -9.46 4.16 10.81
N TYR A 168 -8.34 4.75 11.21
CA TYR A 168 -7.22 4.04 11.81
C TYR A 168 -7.58 3.37 13.13
N TYR A 169 -8.59 3.87 13.86
CA TYR A 169 -9.07 3.26 15.10
C TYR A 169 -9.62 1.87 14.84
N LYS A 170 -10.44 1.70 13.79
CA LYS A 170 -10.94 0.39 13.39
C LYS A 170 -9.87 -0.51 12.79
N LYS A 171 -8.98 0.04 11.94
CA LYS A 171 -7.93 -0.76 11.26
C LYS A 171 -6.93 -1.38 12.24
N TYR A 172 -6.62 -0.69 13.33
CA TYR A 172 -5.68 -1.15 14.35
C TYR A 172 -6.37 -1.63 15.63
N SER A 173 -7.71 -1.70 15.66
CA SER A 173 -8.48 -2.04 16.87
C SER A 173 -8.10 -1.19 18.08
N LEU A 174 -7.93 0.12 17.87
CA LEU A 174 -7.63 1.09 18.92
C LEU A 174 -8.95 1.59 19.52
N SER A 175 -9.09 1.46 20.83
CA SER A 175 -10.20 1.99 21.63
C SER A 175 -9.77 3.26 22.36
N GLU A 176 -10.69 4.13 22.80
CA GLU A 176 -10.35 5.30 23.63
C GLU A 176 -9.61 4.91 24.94
N GLU A 177 -9.78 3.67 25.39
CA GLU A 177 -9.12 3.09 26.57
C GLU A 177 -7.62 2.80 26.34
N ASP A 178 -7.18 2.62 25.09
CA ASP A 178 -5.75 2.54 24.75
C ASP A 178 -5.03 3.91 24.90
N PHE A 179 -5.80 4.98 25.13
CA PHE A 179 -5.33 6.36 25.26
C PHE A 179 -5.39 6.88 26.70
N ILE A 180 -5.43 6.03 27.74
CA ILE A 180 -5.34 6.52 29.12
C ILE A 180 -4.03 7.29 29.31
N LYS A 181 -4.14 8.62 29.33
CA LYS A 181 -3.20 9.55 29.93
C LYS A 181 -3.65 9.83 31.36
N LYS A 182 -2.74 9.64 32.32
CA LYS A 182 -2.36 10.70 33.26
C LYS A 182 -1.01 10.42 33.90
N GLU A 183 -0.15 11.43 33.85
CA GLU A 183 0.99 11.59 34.74
C GLU A 183 0.50 11.84 36.20
N SER A 184 1.41 11.54 37.14
CA SER A 184 1.41 11.77 38.59
C SER A 184 0.52 10.89 39.48
N GLU A 185 1.12 9.89 40.15
CA GLU A 185 1.50 9.95 41.57
C GLU A 185 2.22 8.66 42.04
N VAL A 186 3.39 8.86 42.68
CA VAL A 186 3.97 8.21 43.87
C VAL A 186 3.85 6.68 44.11
N CYS A 187 5.01 6.12 44.52
CA CYS A 187 5.24 4.80 45.11
C CYS A 187 4.18 4.31 46.11
N SER A 188 3.80 3.03 46.02
CA SER A 188 3.78 2.10 47.17
C SER A 188 3.45 0.66 46.73
N GLU A 189 4.38 -0.24 47.03
CA GLU A 189 4.24 -1.59 47.62
C GLU A 189 3.01 -2.50 47.32
N GLU A 190 3.37 -3.73 46.92
CA GLU A 190 2.78 -5.05 47.22
C GLU A 190 1.24 -5.25 47.23
N LYS A 191 0.74 -6.19 46.40
CA LYS A 191 0.30 -7.55 46.81
C LYS A 191 -0.53 -8.28 45.74
N SER A 192 -0.13 -9.53 45.52
CA SER A 192 -0.92 -10.76 45.29
C SER A 192 -2.28 -10.71 44.57
N ASN A 193 -2.40 -11.50 43.50
CA ASN A 193 -3.29 -12.68 43.35
C ASN A 193 -3.36 -13.03 41.85
N ASN A 194 -2.75 -14.14 41.43
CA ASN A 194 -3.43 -15.42 41.16
C ASN A 194 -4.69 -15.24 40.31
N ASP A 195 -4.62 -15.64 39.04
CA ASP A 195 -5.53 -16.66 38.53
C ASP A 195 -4.88 -17.42 37.36
N ASN A 196 -4.90 -18.74 37.50
CA ASN A 196 -4.37 -19.76 36.62
C ASN A 196 -5.21 -19.89 35.34
N PHE A 197 -4.56 -20.14 34.21
CA PHE A 197 -5.07 -21.08 33.21
C PHE A 197 -3.88 -21.81 32.57
N ASP A 198 -3.58 -22.93 33.21
CA ASP A 198 -3.15 -24.25 32.71
C ASP A 198 -2.42 -24.33 31.37
N ASP A 199 -1.15 -24.72 31.43
CA ASP A 199 -0.58 -25.76 30.57
C ASP A 199 0.66 -26.40 31.26
N GLU A 200 0.38 -27.45 32.03
CA GLU A 200 1.32 -28.49 32.49
C GLU A 200 1.18 -29.66 31.48
N VAL A 201 2.17 -30.39 30.94
CA VAL A 201 3.58 -30.71 31.29
C VAL A 201 4.23 -31.26 29.99
N LEU A 202 5.53 -31.11 29.67
CA LEU A 202 6.68 -32.05 29.89
C LEU A 202 7.76 -31.61 28.86
N PHE A 203 9.07 -31.50 29.10
CA PHE A 203 10.01 -32.30 29.88
C PHE A 203 11.31 -31.50 30.15
N ASN A 204 11.92 -31.73 31.32
CA ASN A 204 13.20 -31.17 31.78
C ASN A 204 14.42 -31.54 30.90
N ARG A 205 15.34 -30.58 30.68
CA ARG A 205 16.75 -30.57 31.17
C ARG A 205 17.53 -29.37 30.58
N ASP A 206 18.28 -28.68 31.45
CA ASP A 206 19.28 -27.62 31.20
C ASP A 206 18.79 -26.17 30.93
N ASN A 207 17.97 -25.62 31.84
CA ASN A 207 17.45 -24.25 31.78
C ASN A 207 18.25 -23.25 32.65
N LYS A 208 19.38 -22.76 32.12
CA LYS A 208 19.92 -21.44 32.52
C LYS A 208 20.16 -20.52 31.32
N SER A 209 20.38 -21.11 30.14
CA SER A 209 20.58 -20.38 28.87
C SER A 209 19.26 -20.10 28.13
N TYR A 210 18.23 -20.94 28.31
CA TYR A 210 16.91 -20.77 27.70
C TYR A 210 16.06 -19.72 28.43
N GLU A 211 16.09 -19.68 29.76
CA GLU A 211 15.37 -18.66 30.54
C GLU A 211 15.86 -17.25 30.20
N GLY A 212 17.17 -17.03 30.09
CA GLY A 212 17.75 -15.75 29.66
C GLY A 212 17.37 -15.37 28.22
N LYS A 213 17.24 -16.34 27.30
CA LYS A 213 16.76 -16.09 25.93
C LYS A 213 15.27 -15.74 25.90
N ILE A 214 14.43 -16.43 26.67
CA ILE A 214 12.98 -16.17 26.73
C ILE A 214 12.70 -14.80 27.37
N LEU A 215 13.40 -14.46 28.45
CA LEU A 215 13.28 -13.17 29.12
C LEU A 215 13.73 -12.01 28.21
N ASN A 216 14.83 -12.19 27.49
CA ASN A 216 15.33 -11.21 26.54
C ASN A 216 14.41 -11.05 25.32
N ASN A 217 13.74 -12.13 24.88
CA ASN A 217 12.75 -12.07 23.79
C ASN A 217 11.47 -11.35 24.22
N LYS A 218 10.99 -11.58 25.46
CA LYS A 218 9.86 -10.86 26.05
C LYS A 218 10.14 -9.36 26.15
N ASN A 219 11.31 -8.97 26.65
CA ASN A 219 11.69 -7.56 26.76
C ASN A 219 11.81 -6.88 25.39
N LYS A 220 12.36 -7.57 24.38
CA LYS A 220 12.43 -7.04 23.00
C LYS A 220 11.07 -6.88 22.36
N GLU A 221 10.15 -7.83 22.55
CA GLU A 221 8.78 -7.70 22.04
C GLU A 221 8.01 -6.57 22.76
N GLU A 222 8.26 -6.35 24.04
CA GLU A 222 7.68 -5.21 24.76
C GLU A 222 8.20 -3.86 24.23
N LEU A 223 9.52 -3.73 24.04
CA LEU A 223 10.14 -2.55 23.43
C LEU A 223 9.61 -2.31 22.01
N ARG A 224 9.45 -3.39 21.23
CA ARG A 224 8.86 -3.35 19.90
C ARG A 224 7.44 -2.79 19.91
N ARG A 225 6.63 -3.22 20.87
CA ARG A 225 5.26 -2.72 21.07
C ARG A 225 5.27 -1.23 21.42
N LYS A 226 6.13 -0.80 22.36
CA LYS A 226 6.25 0.62 22.76
C LYS A 226 6.70 1.51 21.59
N LEU A 227 7.69 1.07 20.80
CA LEU A 227 8.14 1.80 19.60
C LEU A 227 7.06 1.87 18.51
N LYS A 228 6.27 0.80 18.31
CA LYS A 228 5.11 0.83 17.41
C LYS A 228 4.07 1.84 17.89
N GLN A 229 3.80 1.90 19.19
CA GLN A 229 2.85 2.84 19.77
C GLN A 229 3.31 4.28 19.56
N LEU A 230 4.56 4.58 19.88
CA LEU A 230 5.19 5.88 19.67
C LEU A 230 5.12 6.31 18.21
N ARG A 231 5.38 5.38 17.27
CA ARG A 231 5.25 5.63 15.82
C ARG A 231 3.83 6.07 15.43
N ILE A 232 2.81 5.41 15.98
CA ILE A 232 1.40 5.71 15.71
C ILE A 232 1.03 7.08 16.28
N ASN A 233 1.47 7.39 17.50
CA ASN A 233 1.19 8.66 18.16
C ASN A 233 1.72 9.85 17.33
N PHE A 234 2.95 9.75 16.82
CA PHE A 234 3.51 10.79 15.95
C PHE A 234 2.81 10.89 14.61
N ALA A 235 2.45 9.75 14.00
CA ALA A 235 1.70 9.71 12.75
C ALA A 235 0.36 10.46 12.86
N ILE A 236 -0.37 10.26 13.96
CA ILE A 236 -1.63 10.95 14.21
C ILE A 236 -1.40 12.44 14.42
N LYS A 237 -0.43 12.83 15.27
CA LYS A 237 -0.10 14.24 15.55
C LYS A 237 0.23 15.01 14.27
N GLU A 238 0.89 14.36 13.32
CA GLU A 238 1.34 14.97 12.08
C GLU A 238 0.40 14.76 10.91
N LYS A 239 -0.70 14.01 11.10
CA LYS A 239 -1.61 13.57 10.02
C LYS A 239 -0.84 12.88 8.88
N LEU A 240 0.16 12.07 9.23
CA LEU A 240 1.00 11.32 8.30
C LEU A 240 0.87 9.81 8.54
N PRO A 241 1.06 8.95 7.53
CA PRO A 241 1.09 7.50 7.75
C PRO A 241 2.21 7.05 8.70
N PRO A 242 2.02 6.00 9.53
CA PRO A 242 3.03 5.49 10.48
C PRO A 242 4.40 5.21 9.86
N TYR A 243 4.43 4.64 8.65
CA TYR A 243 5.68 4.35 7.96
C TYR A 243 6.45 5.61 7.53
N CYS A 244 5.79 6.77 7.41
CA CYS A 244 6.44 8.05 7.14
C CYS A 244 7.25 8.55 8.34
N ILE A 245 6.84 8.20 9.57
CA ILE A 245 7.61 8.47 10.79
C ILE A 245 8.88 7.62 10.78
N PHE A 246 8.73 6.28 10.79
CA PHE A 246 9.81 5.34 10.46
C PHE A 246 9.24 3.96 10.04
N ASN A 247 9.93 3.27 9.12
CA ASN A 247 9.46 1.99 8.60
C ASN A 247 9.82 0.82 9.55
N ASP A 248 9.33 -0.38 9.24
CA ASP A 248 9.60 -1.56 10.07
C ASP A 248 11.08 -1.98 10.06
N GLU A 249 11.82 -1.65 9.00
CA GLU A 249 13.27 -1.89 8.92
C GLU A 249 14.02 -1.03 9.96
N THR A 250 13.70 0.26 10.04
CA THR A 250 14.22 1.17 11.06
C THR A 250 13.82 0.74 12.46
N LEU A 251 12.58 0.27 12.66
CA LEU A 251 12.10 -0.21 13.95
C LEU A 251 12.93 -1.43 14.43
N ASN A 252 13.17 -2.39 13.54
CA ASN A 252 14.01 -3.55 13.87
C ASN A 252 15.46 -3.13 14.13
N ASP A 253 16.03 -2.21 13.32
CA ASP A 253 17.40 -1.72 13.51
C ASP A 253 17.57 -0.92 14.82
N LEU A 254 16.51 -0.25 15.32
CA LEU A 254 16.48 0.37 16.66
C LEU A 254 16.58 -0.68 17.77
N LEU A 255 15.84 -1.79 17.66
CA LEU A 255 15.86 -2.88 18.63
C LEU A 255 17.16 -3.69 18.60
N ASP A 256 17.81 -3.75 17.45
CA ASP A 256 19.08 -4.43 17.28
C ASP A 256 20.25 -3.60 17.82
N LYS A 257 20.23 -2.28 17.60
CA LYS A 257 21.32 -1.38 18.01
C LYS A 257 21.17 -0.77 19.39
N MET A 258 19.95 -0.70 19.94
CA MET A 258 19.64 -0.12 21.26
C MET A 258 20.38 1.20 21.52
N PRO A 259 20.18 2.23 20.67
CA PRO A 259 20.90 3.50 20.78
C PRO A 259 20.60 4.20 22.11
N LYS A 260 21.64 4.77 22.73
CA LYS A 260 21.57 5.48 24.02
C LYS A 260 21.63 7.00 23.91
N ASN A 261 22.00 7.51 22.73
CA ASN A 261 22.16 8.94 22.48
C ASN A 261 21.83 9.27 21.02
N LYS A 262 21.72 10.57 20.72
CA LYS A 262 21.41 11.07 19.37
C LYS A 262 22.48 10.71 18.32
N GLU A 263 23.74 10.55 18.73
CA GLU A 263 24.81 10.16 17.82
C GLU A 263 24.68 8.70 17.37
N GLU A 264 24.25 7.83 18.27
CA GLU A 264 23.95 6.43 17.97
C GLU A 264 22.65 6.29 17.15
N LEU A 265 21.65 7.15 17.38
CA LEU A 265 20.46 7.22 16.52
C LEU A 265 20.81 7.56 15.07
N MET A 266 21.84 8.40 14.82
CA MET A 266 22.30 8.70 13.46
C MET A 266 22.88 7.49 12.73
N LYS A 267 23.30 6.46 13.45
CA LYS A 267 23.82 5.20 12.88
C LYS A 267 22.70 4.21 12.54
N VAL A 268 21.45 4.51 12.87
CA VAL A 268 20.28 3.66 12.57
C VAL A 268 19.80 3.91 11.14
N LYS A 269 19.59 2.83 10.38
CA LYS A 269 19.17 2.88 8.98
C LYS A 269 17.77 3.47 8.88
N GLY A 270 17.62 4.51 8.04
CA GLY A 270 16.34 5.16 7.76
C GLY A 270 15.94 6.31 8.70
N LEU A 271 16.78 6.65 9.70
CA LEU A 271 16.62 7.81 10.56
C LEU A 271 17.53 8.97 10.10
N ALA A 272 16.95 9.92 9.36
CA ALA A 272 17.65 11.14 8.96
C ALA A 272 17.68 12.18 10.09
N LYS A 273 18.64 13.11 10.05
CA LYS A 273 18.85 14.18 11.05
C LYS A 273 17.57 14.95 11.41
N VAL A 274 16.73 15.24 10.43
CA VAL A 274 15.43 15.91 10.62
C VAL A 274 14.49 15.11 11.52
N LYS A 275 14.43 13.78 11.34
CA LYS A 275 13.60 12.88 12.15
C LYS A 275 14.17 12.68 13.55
N ILE A 276 15.49 12.61 13.69
CA ILE A 276 16.17 12.50 14.99
C ILE A 276 15.90 13.74 15.83
N ASN A 277 15.96 14.93 15.24
CA ASN A 277 15.63 16.17 15.95
C ASN A 277 14.16 16.21 16.40
N LYS A 278 13.26 15.57 15.66
CA LYS A 278 11.81 15.63 15.90
C LYS A 278 11.29 14.55 16.85
N TYR A 279 11.84 13.34 16.78
CA TYR A 279 11.35 12.17 17.50
C TYR A 279 12.41 11.50 18.38
N GLY A 280 13.68 11.91 18.29
CA GLY A 280 14.80 11.19 18.90
C GLY A 280 14.73 11.09 20.42
N GLU A 281 14.27 12.14 21.10
CA GLU A 281 14.12 12.12 22.57
C GLU A 281 13.10 11.08 23.02
N GLU A 282 11.92 11.05 22.40
CA GLU A 282 10.89 10.07 22.78
C GLU A 282 11.29 8.64 22.38
N ILE A 283 12.00 8.46 21.27
CA ILE A 283 12.56 7.14 20.90
C ILE A 283 13.56 6.67 21.94
N LEU A 284 14.46 7.54 22.41
CA LEU A 284 15.43 7.20 23.44
C LEU A 284 14.78 6.90 24.79
N GLY A 285 13.71 7.62 25.15
CA GLY A 285 12.95 7.37 26.38
C GLY A 285 12.11 6.08 26.37
N VAL A 286 11.84 5.51 25.19
CA VAL A 286 11.26 4.15 25.09
C VAL A 286 12.33 3.08 25.20
N LEU A 287 13.55 3.37 24.76
CA LEU A 287 14.66 2.40 24.69
C LEU A 287 15.50 2.31 25.98
N ASN A 288 15.55 3.38 26.77
CA ASN A 288 16.36 3.52 27.99
C ASN A 288 15.46 3.91 29.17
#